data_AF-A0A515A1M5-F1
#
_entry.id   AF-A0A515A1M5-F1
#
_cell.length_a   1.000
_cell.length_b   1.000
_cell.length_c   1.000
_cell.angle_alpha   90.00
_cell.angle_beta   90.00
_cell.angle_gamma   90.00
#
_symmetry.space_group_name_H-M   'P 1'
#
loop_
_entity.id
_entity.type
_entity.pdbx_description
1 polymer ?
#
loop_
_entity_poly.entity_id
_entity_poly.type
_entity_poly.pdbx_seq_one_letter_code
_entity_poly.pdbx_strand_id
1 'polypeptide(L)'
;MLRLFTGLSLLLISLAGQAQELVLSTSLHSLTIVGGKTSTETTINIGKQFIGRPYVPHTLDVNPTEQLVVNVLELDCTTYLETVLALSLAWQDVADKQNQVLFEQTFKKYLTKLRYRDGRIDGYASRLHYFSDWLRDNERKGLVTDVTREFAGSLSVAKAVSYMTTATYKYPHLNDPAVFKQMAQTEASLSQKPFSFIPKKNIRQAEDQLREGDIVMLTAARPGLDMKHVGLAVRQPNGRMHILHASSDQGAVVITPYPISDYVQWHKRLSGIRVARLRSSTNTTPLAVGAQ
;
A
#
# COMPACT_ATOMS: atom_id res chain seq x y z
N MET A 1 -48.29 33.24 25.57
CA MET A 1 -47.40 32.27 26.26
C MET A 1 -46.38 31.76 25.26
N LEU A 2 -45.17 32.34 25.23
CA LEU A 2 -44.10 31.91 24.34
C LEU A 2 -43.24 30.89 25.10
N ARG A 3 -43.32 29.61 24.72
CA ARG A 3 -42.49 28.55 25.32
C ARG A 3 -41.13 28.53 24.61
N LEU A 4 -40.10 28.99 25.30
CA LEU A 4 -38.70 28.80 24.91
C LEU A 4 -38.32 27.33 25.16
N PHE A 5 -38.11 26.56 24.09
CA PHE A 5 -37.43 25.28 24.16
C PHE A 5 -35.92 25.54 24.05
N THR A 6 -35.19 25.32 25.14
CA THR A 6 -33.73 25.25 25.16
C THR A 6 -33.30 23.95 24.48
N GLY A 7 -32.80 24.04 23.26
CA GLY A 7 -32.17 22.93 22.56
C GLY A 7 -30.79 22.64 23.16
N LEU A 8 -30.68 21.58 23.96
CA LEU A 8 -29.40 21.03 24.40
C LEU A 8 -28.74 20.37 23.18
N SER A 9 -27.85 21.11 22.51
CA SER A 9 -27.00 20.55 21.45
C SER A 9 -25.94 19.68 22.11
N LEU A 10 -26.21 18.38 22.24
CA LEU A 10 -25.14 17.41 22.49
C LEU A 10 -24.24 17.38 21.26
N LEU A 11 -23.06 17.99 21.39
CA LEU A 11 -21.92 17.72 20.52
C LEU A 11 -21.56 16.24 20.71
N LEU A 12 -22.14 15.37 19.89
CA LEU A 12 -21.66 14.02 19.64
C LEU A 12 -20.35 14.14 18.84
N ILE A 13 -19.29 14.57 19.52
CA ILE A 13 -17.93 14.41 19.01
C ILE A 13 -17.75 12.90 18.82
N SER A 14 -17.41 12.46 17.61
CA SER A 14 -17.36 11.05 17.25
C SER A 14 -16.35 10.31 18.14
N LEU A 15 -16.85 9.62 19.17
CA LEU A 15 -16.05 8.81 20.10
C LEU A 15 -15.14 7.80 19.36
N ALA A 16 -15.61 7.27 18.23
CA ALA A 16 -14.83 6.37 17.37
C ALA A 16 -13.60 7.05 16.75
N GLY A 17 -13.74 8.29 16.27
CA GLY A 17 -12.61 9.05 15.69
C GLY A 17 -11.55 9.39 16.72
N GLN A 18 -11.97 9.81 17.93
CA GLN A 18 -11.03 10.11 19.02
C GLN A 18 -10.35 8.86 19.58
N ALA A 19 -11.06 7.73 19.68
CA ALA A 19 -10.46 6.46 20.10
C ALA A 19 -9.39 5.96 19.11
N GLN A 20 -9.66 6.07 17.80
CA GLN A 20 -8.68 5.70 16.77
C GLN A 20 -7.44 6.59 16.84
N GLU A 21 -7.60 7.89 17.04
CA GLU A 21 -6.49 8.84 17.14
C GLU A 21 -5.62 8.60 18.38
N LEU A 22 -6.23 8.29 19.52
CA LEU A 22 -5.53 7.97 20.76
C LEU A 22 -4.74 6.64 20.67
N VAL A 23 -5.36 5.59 20.14
CA VAL A 23 -4.69 4.28 19.92
C VAL A 23 -3.55 4.44 18.92
N LEU A 24 -3.75 5.25 17.89
CA LEU A 24 -2.72 5.53 16.90
C LEU A 24 -1.52 6.26 17.50
N SER A 25 -1.73 7.39 18.17
CA SER A 25 -0.64 8.13 18.81
C SER A 25 0.12 7.20 19.77
N THR A 26 -0.59 6.45 20.61
CA THR A 26 0.05 5.50 21.53
C THR A 26 0.86 4.42 20.79
N SER A 27 0.35 3.87 19.69
CA SER A 27 1.02 2.81 18.93
C SER A 27 2.23 3.30 18.10
N LEU A 28 2.16 4.48 17.48
CA LEU A 28 3.30 5.08 16.78
C LEU A 28 4.39 5.50 17.75
N HIS A 29 4.03 6.07 18.90
CA HIS A 29 5.01 6.44 19.93
C HIS A 29 5.72 5.21 20.54
N SER A 30 5.11 4.03 20.47
CA SER A 30 5.76 2.77 20.87
C SER A 30 6.78 2.25 19.85
N LEU A 31 6.78 2.76 18.62
CA LEU A 31 7.73 2.37 17.57
C LEU A 31 8.95 3.30 17.59
N THR A 32 10.09 2.78 18.02
CA THR A 32 11.37 3.46 17.77
C THR A 32 11.82 3.18 16.33
N ILE A 33 11.51 4.10 15.42
CA ILE A 33 11.85 3.96 14.00
C ILE A 33 13.37 4.03 13.81
N VAL A 34 13.95 2.91 13.37
CA VAL A 34 15.35 2.83 12.96
C VAL A 34 15.45 2.93 11.43
N GLY A 35 15.99 4.05 10.94
CA GLY A 35 16.32 4.23 9.53
C GLY A 35 17.69 3.67 9.14
N GLY A 36 18.16 4.01 7.94
CA GLY A 36 19.48 3.68 7.43
C GLY A 36 20.14 4.87 6.74
N LYS A 37 21.32 4.67 6.13
CA LYS A 37 22.06 5.71 5.38
C LYS A 37 21.39 6.03 4.06
N THR A 38 20.68 5.06 3.48
CA THR A 38 19.97 5.19 2.21
C THR A 38 18.46 5.02 2.40
N SER A 39 17.68 5.46 1.40
CA SER A 39 16.24 5.19 1.35
C SER A 39 15.95 3.69 1.42
N THR A 40 16.73 2.88 0.68
CA THR A 40 16.58 1.42 0.65
C THR A 40 16.83 0.80 2.02
N GLU A 41 17.95 1.15 2.67
CA GLU A 41 18.26 0.65 4.02
C GLU A 41 17.18 1.05 5.02
N THR A 42 16.70 2.30 4.93
CA THR A 42 15.59 2.79 5.77
C THR A 42 14.34 1.93 5.58
N THR A 43 13.92 1.69 4.33
CA THR A 43 12.73 0.88 4.02
C THR A 43 12.87 -0.56 4.51
N ILE A 44 14.03 -1.18 4.36
CA ILE A 44 14.26 -2.54 4.85
C ILE A 44 14.32 -2.60 6.38
N ASN A 45 15.00 -1.66 7.04
CA ASN A 45 15.08 -1.61 8.50
C ASN A 45 13.70 -1.40 9.12
N ILE A 46 12.90 -0.48 8.58
CA ILE A 46 11.51 -0.28 9.00
C ILE A 46 10.69 -1.53 8.71
N GLY A 47 10.79 -2.09 7.50
CA GLY A 47 10.06 -3.30 7.14
C GLY A 47 10.30 -4.47 8.10
N LYS A 48 11.56 -4.66 8.54
CA LYS A 48 11.95 -5.73 9.46
C LYS A 48 11.44 -5.51 10.90
N GLN A 49 11.21 -4.27 11.33
CA GLN A 49 10.64 -3.98 12.67
C GLN A 49 9.22 -4.53 12.84
N PHE A 50 8.51 -4.78 11.74
CA PHE A 50 7.17 -5.36 11.79
C PHE A 50 7.16 -6.88 11.79
N ILE A 51 8.30 -7.58 11.64
CA ILE A 51 8.34 -9.05 11.66
C ILE A 51 7.68 -9.57 12.95
N GLY A 52 6.78 -10.54 12.82
CA GLY A 52 5.99 -11.10 13.92
C GLY A 52 4.68 -10.35 14.21
N ARG A 53 4.43 -9.17 13.62
CA ARG A 53 3.13 -8.49 13.75
C ARG A 53 2.02 -9.33 13.10
N PRO A 54 0.86 -9.48 13.76
CA PRO A 54 -0.22 -10.35 13.30
C PRO A 54 -0.80 -9.90 11.96
N TYR A 55 -1.15 -10.88 11.14
CA TYR A 55 -1.94 -10.68 9.93
C TYR A 55 -3.42 -10.55 10.26
N VAL A 56 -4.04 -9.41 9.94
CA VAL A 56 -5.49 -9.20 10.10
C VAL A 56 -6.05 -8.52 8.85
N PRO A 57 -6.97 -9.16 8.11
CA PRO A 57 -7.61 -8.55 6.96
C PRO A 57 -8.69 -7.54 7.39
N HIS A 58 -9.12 -6.67 6.47
CA HIS A 58 -10.26 -5.76 6.64
C HIS A 58 -10.11 -4.71 7.75
N THR A 59 -8.88 -4.41 8.19
CA THR A 59 -8.60 -3.42 9.23
C THR A 59 -8.98 -1.99 8.83
N LEU A 60 -9.18 -1.72 7.54
CA LEU A 60 -9.59 -0.41 7.03
C LEU A 60 -11.12 -0.24 6.96
N ASP A 61 -11.89 -1.32 7.04
CA ASP A 61 -13.35 -1.34 6.83
C ASP A 61 -14.12 -1.28 8.17
N VAL A 62 -13.60 -0.54 9.15
CA VAL A 62 -14.11 -0.48 10.52
C VAL A 62 -15.05 0.71 10.78
N ASN A 63 -15.07 1.69 9.87
CA ASN A 63 -15.85 2.92 10.00
C ASN A 63 -16.99 2.99 8.97
N PRO A 64 -18.11 3.64 9.31
CA PRO A 64 -19.23 3.79 8.37
C PRO A 64 -18.90 4.65 7.16
N THR A 65 -18.01 5.64 7.33
CA THR A 65 -17.52 6.52 6.27
C THR A 65 -16.03 6.31 6.05
N GLU A 66 -15.59 6.38 4.79
CA GLU A 66 -14.17 6.26 4.46
C GLU A 66 -13.38 7.41 5.10
N GLN A 67 -12.36 7.05 5.87
CA GLN A 67 -11.43 7.96 6.52
C GLN A 67 -10.07 7.29 6.67
N LEU A 68 -9.03 8.07 6.96
CA LEU A 68 -7.70 7.51 7.17
C LEU A 68 -7.69 6.65 8.44
N VAL A 69 -7.71 5.33 8.26
CA VAL A 69 -7.44 4.39 9.35
C VAL A 69 -5.96 4.10 9.42
N VAL A 70 -5.38 4.23 10.60
CA VAL A 70 -3.98 3.91 10.83
C VAL A 70 -3.88 2.87 11.92
N ASN A 71 -3.44 1.68 11.54
CA ASN A 71 -3.18 0.55 12.43
C ASN A 71 -1.80 0.01 12.09
N VAL A 72 -0.88 0.08 13.06
CA VAL A 72 0.51 -0.42 12.93
C VAL A 72 0.73 -1.70 13.75
N LEU A 73 -0.31 -2.18 14.43
CA LEU A 73 -0.26 -3.37 15.28
C LEU A 73 -0.71 -4.61 14.51
N GLU A 74 -1.73 -4.45 13.65
CA GLU A 74 -2.35 -5.52 12.89
C GLU A 74 -2.42 -5.11 11.42
N LEU A 75 -1.89 -5.95 10.54
CA LEU A 75 -1.62 -5.56 9.16
C LEU A 75 -2.07 -6.65 8.18
N ASP A 76 -2.51 -6.25 7.00
CA ASP A 76 -2.55 -7.14 5.84
C ASP A 76 -1.38 -6.81 4.91
N CYS A 77 -1.29 -7.49 3.77
CA CYS A 77 -0.17 -7.29 2.86
C CYS A 77 -0.06 -5.86 2.31
N THR A 78 -1.19 -5.19 2.07
CA THR A 78 -1.25 -3.83 1.53
C THR A 78 -0.98 -2.83 2.63
N THR A 79 -1.66 -2.93 3.78
CA THR A 79 -1.48 -1.96 4.88
C THR A 79 -0.09 -2.06 5.48
N TYR A 80 0.53 -3.25 5.51
CA TYR A 80 1.94 -3.42 5.83
C TYR A 80 2.84 -2.63 4.89
N LEU A 81 2.71 -2.85 3.57
CA LEU A 81 3.55 -2.16 2.59
C LEU A 81 3.37 -0.64 2.69
N GLU A 82 2.13 -0.15 2.68
CA GLU A 82 1.83 1.28 2.74
C GLU A 82 2.39 1.92 4.01
N THR A 83 2.27 1.25 5.15
CA THR A 83 2.82 1.72 6.42
C THR A 83 4.35 1.84 6.34
N VAL A 84 5.04 0.81 5.86
CA VAL A 84 6.50 0.82 5.73
C VAL A 84 6.97 1.91 4.77
N LEU A 85 6.31 2.07 3.62
CA LEU A 85 6.66 3.10 2.64
C LEU A 85 6.38 4.50 3.19
N ALA A 86 5.25 4.73 3.84
CA ALA A 86 4.91 6.03 4.44
C ALA A 86 5.88 6.41 5.56
N LEU A 87 6.24 5.47 6.44
CA LEU A 87 7.25 5.70 7.48
C LEU A 87 8.63 5.99 6.87
N SER A 88 9.00 5.28 5.80
CA SER A 88 10.26 5.51 5.08
C SER A 88 10.35 6.89 4.45
N LEU A 89 9.24 7.36 3.85
CA LEU A 89 9.14 8.69 3.26
C LEU A 89 9.17 9.78 4.33
N ALA A 90 8.43 9.61 5.44
CA ALA A 90 8.50 10.53 6.58
C ALA A 90 9.91 10.56 7.19
N TRP A 91 10.58 9.41 7.27
CA TRP A 91 11.99 9.33 7.68
C TRP A 91 12.96 9.97 6.69
N GLN A 92 12.57 10.25 5.45
CA GLN A 92 13.43 11.03 4.55
C GLN A 92 13.14 12.53 4.64
N ASP A 93 11.87 12.89 4.80
CA ASP A 93 11.39 14.27 4.70
C ASP A 93 11.61 15.10 5.97
N VAL A 94 11.52 14.47 7.16
CA VAL A 94 11.53 15.19 8.45
C VAL A 94 12.97 15.46 8.93
N ALA A 95 13.50 16.68 8.87
CA ALA A 95 14.88 16.93 9.32
C ALA A 95 15.11 16.59 10.80
N ASP A 96 14.19 17.02 11.68
CA ASP A 96 14.26 16.75 13.13
C ASP A 96 13.49 15.46 13.49
N LYS A 97 14.22 14.35 13.60
CA LYS A 97 13.65 13.04 13.96
C LYS A 97 13.11 12.95 15.38
N GLN A 98 13.47 13.91 16.25
CA GLN A 98 12.97 13.94 17.63
C GLN A 98 11.62 14.65 17.72
N ASN A 99 11.24 15.43 16.70
CA ASN A 99 9.92 16.04 16.63
C ASN A 99 8.86 14.99 16.24
N GLN A 100 8.38 14.27 17.25
CA GLN A 100 7.40 13.18 17.09
C GLN A 100 6.10 13.65 16.44
N VAL A 101 5.62 14.86 16.79
CA VAL A 101 4.39 15.43 16.21
C VAL A 101 4.54 15.67 14.72
N LEU A 102 5.65 16.29 14.30
CA LEU A 102 5.93 16.53 12.87
C LEU A 102 6.12 15.21 12.12
N PHE A 103 6.79 14.23 12.74
CA PHE A 103 6.96 12.90 12.15
C PHE A 103 5.62 12.20 11.93
N GLU A 104 4.75 12.17 12.94
CA GLU A 104 3.42 11.57 12.83
C GLU A 104 2.56 12.25 11.76
N GLN A 105 2.53 13.59 11.72
CA GLN A 105 1.80 14.34 10.70
C GLN A 105 2.32 14.02 9.29
N THR A 106 3.64 13.95 9.13
CA THR A 106 4.27 13.64 7.85
C THR A 106 4.01 12.20 7.42
N PHE A 107 4.04 11.25 8.36
CA PHE A 107 3.65 9.87 8.14
C PHE A 107 2.20 9.76 7.67
N LYS A 108 1.24 10.36 8.40
CA LYS A 108 -0.19 10.38 8.02
C LYS A 108 -0.38 10.97 6.62
N LYS A 109 0.33 12.06 6.29
CA LYS A 109 0.32 12.67 4.95
C LYS A 109 0.78 11.68 3.87
N TYR A 110 1.91 10.98 4.07
CA TYR A 110 2.39 10.01 3.10
C TYR A 110 1.50 8.77 3.02
N LEU A 111 0.92 8.32 4.12
CA LEU A 111 -0.01 7.20 4.13
C LEU A 111 -1.29 7.54 3.35
N THR A 112 -1.86 8.72 3.57
CA THR A 112 -2.99 9.22 2.78
C THR A 112 -2.62 9.32 1.30
N LYS A 113 -1.43 9.88 1.01
CA LYS A 113 -0.93 9.95 -0.35
C LYS A 113 -0.82 8.57 -0.97
N LEU A 114 -0.27 7.56 -0.31
CA LEU A 114 -0.09 6.23 -0.89
C LEU A 114 -1.42 5.51 -1.14
N ARG A 115 -2.35 5.60 -0.19
CA ARG A 115 -3.57 4.80 -0.14
C ARG A 115 -4.72 5.33 -1.00
N TYR A 116 -4.78 6.65 -1.19
CA TYR A 116 -5.91 7.29 -1.85
C TYR A 116 -5.51 7.91 -3.19
N ARG A 117 -6.44 7.88 -4.15
CA ARG A 117 -6.29 8.47 -5.47
C ARG A 117 -6.00 9.96 -5.34
N ASP A 118 -4.96 10.44 -6.01
CA ASP A 118 -4.45 11.81 -5.90
C ASP A 118 -4.09 12.26 -4.46
N GLY A 119 -4.00 11.30 -3.52
CA GLY A 119 -3.81 11.56 -2.10
C GLY A 119 -5.00 12.25 -1.43
N ARG A 120 -6.23 12.04 -1.93
CA ARG A 120 -7.45 12.67 -1.41
C ARG A 120 -8.47 11.61 -1.01
N ILE A 121 -8.99 11.74 0.21
CA ILE A 121 -10.06 10.89 0.71
C ILE A 121 -11.39 11.46 0.24
N ASP A 122 -12.07 10.72 -0.62
CA ASP A 122 -13.37 11.09 -1.21
C ASP A 122 -14.23 9.82 -1.37
N GLY A 123 -14.64 9.26 -0.24
CA GLY A 123 -15.43 8.02 -0.17
C GLY A 123 -14.65 6.75 -0.50
N TYR A 124 -15.32 5.60 -0.38
CA TYR A 124 -14.70 4.27 -0.50
C TYR A 124 -13.96 4.05 -1.82
N ALA A 125 -14.50 4.56 -2.94
CA ALA A 125 -13.90 4.39 -4.26
C ALA A 125 -12.65 5.26 -4.49
N SER A 126 -12.36 6.24 -3.62
CA SER A 126 -11.11 7.00 -3.65
C SER A 126 -9.91 6.17 -3.16
N ARG A 127 -10.15 5.13 -2.35
CA ARG A 127 -9.10 4.20 -1.93
C ARG A 127 -8.66 3.33 -3.11
N LEU A 128 -7.35 3.12 -3.24
CA LEU A 128 -6.74 2.41 -4.36
C LEU A 128 -6.79 0.89 -4.13
N HIS A 129 -7.96 0.27 -4.36
CA HIS A 129 -8.20 -1.15 -4.08
C HIS A 129 -7.50 -2.13 -5.02
N TYR A 130 -7.24 -1.72 -6.27
CA TYR A 130 -6.51 -2.52 -7.26
C TYR A 130 -5.06 -2.07 -7.33
N PHE A 131 -4.11 -3.00 -7.21
CA PHE A 131 -2.70 -2.63 -7.13
C PHE A 131 -2.15 -2.04 -8.44
N SER A 132 -2.80 -2.28 -9.59
CA SER A 132 -2.46 -1.61 -10.84
C SER A 132 -2.83 -0.14 -10.78
N ASP A 133 -3.96 0.17 -10.14
CA ASP A 133 -4.38 1.55 -9.90
C ASP A 133 -3.46 2.19 -8.87
N TRP A 134 -3.20 1.49 -7.75
CA TRP A 134 -2.24 1.91 -6.74
C TRP A 134 -0.88 2.28 -7.35
N LEU A 135 -0.32 1.43 -8.20
CA LEU A 135 0.97 1.67 -8.83
C LEU A 135 0.93 2.87 -9.78
N ARG A 136 -0.06 2.94 -10.66
CA ARG A 136 -0.21 4.04 -11.63
C ARG A 136 -0.41 5.38 -10.94
N ASP A 137 -1.22 5.40 -9.89
CA ASP A 137 -1.49 6.59 -9.10
C ASP A 137 -0.24 7.05 -8.34
N ASN A 138 0.44 6.13 -7.67
CA ASN A 138 1.66 6.44 -6.92
C ASN A 138 2.85 6.80 -7.81
N GLU A 139 2.91 6.28 -9.04
CA GLU A 139 3.86 6.74 -10.05
C GLU A 139 3.56 8.16 -10.52
N ARG A 140 2.28 8.48 -10.81
CA ARG A 140 1.84 9.84 -11.15
C ARG A 140 2.14 10.84 -10.04
N LYS A 141 1.96 10.44 -8.77
CA LYS A 141 2.29 11.25 -7.59
C LYS A 141 3.81 11.36 -7.33
N GLY A 142 4.65 10.68 -8.12
CA GLY A 142 6.10 10.71 -7.98
C GLY A 142 6.62 10.00 -6.73
N LEU A 143 5.84 9.07 -6.17
CA LEU A 143 6.23 8.31 -4.97
C LEU A 143 6.96 7.01 -5.33
N VAL A 144 6.57 6.37 -6.43
CA VAL A 144 7.20 5.13 -6.91
C VAL A 144 7.50 5.23 -8.40
N THR A 145 8.29 4.29 -8.91
CA THR A 145 8.52 4.08 -10.35
C THR A 145 8.27 2.61 -10.68
N ASP A 146 7.47 2.32 -11.70
CA ASP A 146 7.35 0.98 -12.26
C ASP A 146 8.59 0.66 -13.10
N VAL A 147 9.40 -0.28 -12.61
CA VAL A 147 10.65 -0.70 -13.25
C VAL A 147 10.51 -2.04 -13.94
N THR A 148 9.30 -2.62 -13.97
CA THR A 148 9.07 -3.99 -14.45
C THR A 148 9.56 -4.24 -15.87
N ARG A 149 9.50 -3.23 -16.74
CA ARG A 149 9.96 -3.31 -18.15
C ARG A 149 11.47 -3.45 -18.30
N GLU A 150 12.23 -3.04 -17.28
CA GLU A 150 13.70 -3.14 -17.28
C GLU A 150 14.15 -4.60 -17.12
N PHE A 151 13.28 -5.48 -16.61
CA PHE A 151 13.64 -6.84 -16.27
C PHE A 151 13.66 -7.77 -17.49
N ALA A 152 14.66 -8.65 -17.52
CA ALA A 152 14.75 -9.70 -18.52
C ALA A 152 13.51 -10.61 -18.48
N GLY A 153 12.99 -10.95 -19.66
CA GLY A 153 11.81 -11.80 -19.78
C GLY A 153 10.51 -11.14 -19.33
N SER A 154 10.49 -9.83 -19.09
CA SER A 154 9.24 -9.08 -18.91
C SER A 154 8.41 -9.10 -20.19
N LEU A 155 7.09 -9.20 -20.04
CA LEU A 155 6.11 -9.20 -21.12
C LEU A 155 5.05 -8.15 -20.86
N SER A 156 4.44 -7.62 -21.93
CA SER A 156 3.23 -6.82 -21.83
C SER A 156 1.99 -7.70 -21.99
N VAL A 157 0.98 -7.47 -21.17
CA VAL A 157 -0.28 -8.20 -21.20
C VAL A 157 -1.46 -7.26 -21.03
N ALA A 158 -2.53 -7.51 -21.79
CA ALA A 158 -3.84 -6.94 -21.53
C ALA A 158 -4.61 -7.92 -20.66
N LYS A 159 -5.09 -7.46 -19.51
CA LYS A 159 -5.87 -8.28 -18.59
C LYS A 159 -7.09 -7.49 -18.12
N ALA A 160 -8.27 -8.06 -18.32
CA ALA A 160 -9.50 -7.48 -17.79
C ALA A 160 -9.49 -7.53 -16.25
N VAL A 161 -9.86 -6.41 -15.65
CA VAL A 161 -10.07 -6.24 -14.20
C VAL A 161 -11.56 -6.00 -13.99
N SER A 162 -12.18 -6.81 -13.14
CA SER A 162 -13.64 -6.79 -12.91
C SER A 162 -14.05 -7.42 -11.57
N TYR A 163 -13.09 -7.80 -10.73
CA TYR A 163 -13.34 -8.72 -9.61
C TYR A 163 -14.32 -8.15 -8.57
N MET A 164 -14.16 -6.89 -8.17
CA MET A 164 -14.99 -6.24 -7.15
C MET A 164 -16.42 -6.06 -7.63
N THR A 165 -16.63 -5.56 -8.86
CA THR A 165 -17.99 -5.41 -9.41
C THR A 165 -18.66 -6.72 -9.76
N THR A 166 -17.89 -7.79 -9.99
CA THR A 166 -18.43 -9.15 -10.17
C THR A 166 -18.75 -9.84 -8.84
N ALA A 167 -17.98 -9.55 -7.78
CA ALA A 167 -18.08 -10.19 -6.47
C ALA A 167 -18.57 -9.21 -5.39
N THR A 168 -19.59 -8.41 -5.71
CA THR A 168 -20.13 -7.35 -4.81
C THR A 168 -20.51 -7.85 -3.42
N TYR A 169 -20.95 -9.10 -3.28
CA TYR A 169 -21.26 -9.73 -1.99
C TYR A 169 -20.09 -9.73 -0.99
N LYS A 170 -18.85 -9.56 -1.47
CA LYS A 170 -17.65 -9.43 -0.63
C LYS A 170 -17.33 -8.00 -0.22
N TYR A 171 -18.00 -7.03 -0.82
CA TYR A 171 -17.69 -5.61 -0.68
C TYR A 171 -18.98 -4.83 -0.41
N PRO A 172 -19.46 -4.80 0.86
CA PRO A 172 -20.74 -4.18 1.21
C PRO A 172 -20.88 -2.72 0.73
N HIS A 173 -19.78 -1.96 0.66
CA HIS A 173 -19.77 -0.59 0.13
C HIS A 173 -20.23 -0.47 -1.33
N LEU A 174 -20.15 -1.55 -2.12
CA LEU A 174 -20.62 -1.58 -3.51
C LEU A 174 -22.14 -1.73 -3.64
N ASN A 175 -22.87 -1.88 -2.52
CA ASN A 175 -24.33 -1.80 -2.54
C ASN A 175 -24.82 -0.37 -2.82
N ASP A 176 -23.99 0.65 -2.58
CA ASP A 176 -24.24 2.01 -3.03
C ASP A 176 -24.01 2.09 -4.56
N PRO A 177 -25.04 2.44 -5.37
CA PRO A 177 -24.91 2.54 -6.81
C PRO A 177 -23.85 3.55 -7.29
N ALA A 178 -23.61 4.63 -6.54
CA ALA A 178 -22.59 5.62 -6.87
C ALA A 178 -21.18 5.03 -6.71
N VAL A 179 -20.92 4.33 -5.60
CA VAL A 179 -19.66 3.63 -5.35
C VAL A 179 -19.44 2.52 -6.37
N PHE A 180 -20.48 1.72 -6.66
CA PHE A 180 -20.42 0.69 -7.70
C PHE A 180 -20.01 1.29 -9.05
N LYS A 181 -20.63 2.40 -9.46
CA LYS A 181 -20.33 3.07 -10.72
C LYS A 181 -18.88 3.56 -10.78
N GLN A 182 -18.37 4.17 -9.71
CA GLN A 182 -16.98 4.63 -9.63
C GLN A 182 -15.99 3.46 -9.72
N MET A 183 -16.29 2.34 -9.05
CA MET A 183 -15.46 1.13 -9.13
C MET A 183 -15.49 0.50 -10.52
N ALA A 184 -16.65 0.44 -11.18
CA ALA A 184 -16.78 -0.06 -12.55
C ALA A 184 -16.00 0.80 -13.55
N GLN A 185 -15.99 2.13 -13.38
CA GLN A 185 -15.18 3.04 -14.20
C GLN A 185 -13.67 2.81 -13.99
N THR A 186 -13.26 2.58 -12.73
CA THR A 186 -11.87 2.24 -12.40
C THR A 186 -11.46 0.94 -13.09
N GLU A 187 -12.28 -0.11 -12.98
CA GLU A 187 -12.06 -1.41 -13.60
C GLU A 187 -11.99 -1.34 -15.13
N ALA A 188 -12.87 -0.55 -15.77
CA ALA A 188 -12.84 -0.32 -17.21
C ALA A 188 -11.54 0.38 -17.65
N SER A 189 -11.13 1.44 -16.94
CA SER A 189 -9.87 2.16 -17.20
C SER A 189 -8.64 1.26 -17.04
N LEU A 190 -8.64 0.38 -16.02
CA LEU A 190 -7.58 -0.60 -15.83
C LEU A 190 -7.53 -1.62 -16.98
N SER A 191 -8.70 -2.16 -17.35
CA SER A 191 -8.84 -3.19 -18.39
C SER A 191 -8.41 -2.75 -19.78
N GLN A 192 -8.56 -1.45 -20.10
CA GLN A 192 -8.17 -0.88 -21.40
C GLN A 192 -6.66 -0.69 -21.56
N LYS A 193 -5.89 -0.76 -20.47
CA LYS A 193 -4.46 -0.41 -20.49
C LYS A 193 -3.62 -1.64 -20.19
N PRO A 194 -2.80 -2.13 -21.16
CA PRO A 194 -1.89 -3.21 -20.89
C PRO A 194 -0.87 -2.81 -19.83
N PHE A 195 -0.30 -3.80 -19.14
CA PHE A 195 0.77 -3.59 -18.19
C PHE A 195 1.90 -4.59 -18.43
N SER A 196 3.09 -4.24 -17.94
CA SER A 196 4.25 -5.12 -17.99
C SER A 196 4.33 -5.96 -16.73
N PHE A 197 4.69 -7.23 -16.88
CA PHE A 197 4.92 -8.18 -15.78
C PHE A 197 6.00 -9.18 -16.16
N ILE A 198 6.63 -9.79 -15.17
CA ILE A 198 7.58 -10.89 -15.34
C ILE A 198 6.80 -12.19 -15.10
N PRO A 199 6.53 -13.01 -16.13
CA PRO A 199 5.84 -14.27 -15.95
C PRO A 199 6.60 -15.16 -14.98
N LYS A 200 5.89 -15.99 -14.19
CA LYS A 200 6.53 -16.83 -13.16
C LYS A 200 7.71 -17.67 -13.68
N LYS A 201 7.60 -18.17 -14.92
CA LYS A 201 8.66 -18.93 -15.63
C LYS A 201 9.94 -18.14 -15.89
N ASN A 202 9.85 -16.82 -15.95
CA ASN A 202 10.98 -15.94 -16.25
C ASN A 202 11.57 -15.29 -14.98
N ILE A 203 10.94 -15.43 -13.80
CA ILE A 203 11.41 -14.77 -12.58
C ILE A 203 12.83 -15.19 -12.22
N ARG A 204 13.20 -16.47 -12.39
CA ARG A 204 14.55 -16.93 -12.07
C ARG A 204 15.63 -16.23 -12.91
N GLN A 205 15.34 -15.93 -14.18
CA GLN A 205 16.23 -15.16 -15.06
C GLN A 205 16.34 -13.69 -14.64
N ALA A 206 15.25 -13.15 -14.09
CA ALA A 206 15.13 -11.74 -13.69
C ALA A 206 15.60 -11.47 -12.24
N GLU A 207 15.82 -12.52 -11.43
CA GLU A 207 16.04 -12.42 -9.98
C GLU A 207 17.26 -11.57 -9.62
N ASP A 208 18.34 -11.67 -10.39
CA ASP A 208 19.57 -10.92 -10.12
C ASP A 208 19.45 -9.41 -10.40
N GLN A 209 18.40 -8.99 -11.10
CA GLN A 209 18.11 -7.57 -11.38
C GLN A 209 17.29 -6.91 -10.27
N LEU A 210 16.71 -7.73 -9.37
CA LEU A 210 15.99 -7.23 -8.20
C LEU A 210 16.98 -6.57 -7.25
N ARG A 211 16.54 -5.46 -6.65
CA ARG A 211 17.28 -4.70 -5.64
C ARG A 211 16.58 -4.82 -4.29
N GLU A 212 17.35 -4.72 -3.21
CA GLU A 212 16.72 -4.64 -1.90
C GLU A 212 15.78 -3.43 -1.83
N GLY A 213 14.64 -3.61 -1.17
CA GLY A 213 13.61 -2.58 -1.07
C GLY A 213 12.74 -2.43 -2.32
N ASP A 214 13.00 -3.16 -3.41
CA ASP A 214 12.06 -3.25 -4.53
C ASP A 214 10.68 -3.71 -4.01
N ILE A 215 9.63 -3.02 -4.42
CA ILE A 215 8.25 -3.38 -4.14
C ILE A 215 7.86 -4.49 -5.12
N VAL A 216 7.58 -5.68 -4.60
CA VAL A 216 7.25 -6.86 -5.39
C VAL A 216 5.75 -7.12 -5.30
N MET A 217 5.05 -6.91 -6.40
CA MET A 217 3.61 -7.16 -6.53
C MET A 217 3.40 -8.52 -7.21
N LEU A 218 2.76 -9.46 -6.52
CA LEU A 218 2.52 -10.80 -7.05
C LEU A 218 1.24 -10.80 -7.89
N THR A 219 1.37 -11.03 -9.20
CA THR A 219 0.25 -10.96 -10.13
C THR A 219 -0.66 -12.18 -9.97
N ALA A 220 -1.98 -11.96 -10.03
CA ALA A 220 -2.95 -13.04 -9.88
C ALA A 220 -3.05 -13.88 -11.15
N ALA A 221 -3.19 -15.21 -11.01
CA ALA A 221 -3.59 -16.09 -12.11
C ALA A 221 -5.10 -16.03 -12.37
N ARG A 222 -5.89 -15.59 -11.38
CA ARG A 222 -7.35 -15.49 -11.45
C ARG A 222 -7.79 -14.47 -12.53
N PRO A 223 -8.81 -14.76 -13.35
CA PRO A 223 -9.47 -13.77 -14.19
C PRO A 223 -10.09 -12.63 -13.38
N GLY A 224 -10.13 -11.41 -13.94
CA GLY A 224 -10.77 -10.25 -13.32
C GLY A 224 -9.98 -9.58 -12.17
N LEU A 225 -8.90 -10.20 -11.68
CA LEU A 225 -8.06 -9.66 -10.61
C LEU A 225 -6.64 -9.45 -11.14
N ASP A 226 -6.06 -8.28 -10.99
CA ASP A 226 -4.72 -7.96 -11.46
C ASP A 226 -3.64 -8.56 -10.54
N MET A 227 -3.66 -8.20 -9.26
CA MET A 227 -2.67 -8.56 -8.26
C MET A 227 -3.31 -9.29 -7.09
N LYS A 228 -2.54 -10.18 -6.47
CA LYS A 228 -3.00 -11.00 -5.36
C LYS A 228 -2.34 -10.64 -4.03
N HIS A 229 -1.08 -10.23 -4.07
CA HIS A 229 -0.26 -10.05 -2.87
C HIS A 229 0.86 -9.04 -3.14
N VAL A 230 1.46 -8.50 -2.09
CA VAL A 230 2.59 -7.58 -2.19
C VAL A 230 3.57 -7.77 -1.04
N GLY A 231 4.82 -7.33 -1.24
CA GLY A 231 5.84 -7.24 -0.21
C GLY A 231 7.08 -6.49 -0.72
N LEU A 232 8.15 -6.55 0.07
CA LEU A 232 9.45 -5.94 -0.25
C LEU A 232 10.46 -7.03 -0.59
N ALA A 233 11.28 -6.83 -1.62
CA ALA A 233 12.43 -7.69 -1.89
C ALA A 233 13.50 -7.48 -0.83
N VAL A 234 13.97 -8.56 -0.22
CA VAL A 234 15.05 -8.55 0.78
C VAL A 234 16.07 -9.64 0.44
N ARG A 235 17.35 -9.31 0.49
CA ARG A 235 18.42 -10.27 0.27
C ARG A 235 18.59 -11.10 1.54
N GLN A 236 18.67 -12.42 1.41
CA GLN A 236 18.93 -13.34 2.53
C GLN A 236 20.39 -13.84 2.51
N PRO A 237 20.90 -14.42 3.62
CA PRO A 237 22.29 -14.89 3.72
C PRO A 237 22.70 -15.91 2.63
N ASN A 238 21.72 -16.60 2.02
CA ASN A 238 21.92 -17.46 0.86
C ASN A 238 22.23 -16.71 -0.46
N GLY A 239 22.29 -15.37 -0.43
CA GLY A 239 22.55 -14.51 -1.58
C GLY A 239 21.35 -14.29 -2.51
N ARG A 240 20.20 -14.89 -2.24
CA ARG A 240 19.00 -14.82 -3.09
C ARG A 240 17.99 -13.83 -2.55
N MET A 241 17.10 -13.36 -3.43
CA MET A 241 16.02 -12.45 -3.05
C MET A 241 14.82 -13.20 -2.52
N HIS A 242 14.30 -12.74 -1.38
CA HIS A 242 13.12 -13.23 -0.71
C HIS A 242 12.10 -12.09 -0.57
N ILE A 243 10.87 -12.41 -0.14
CA ILE A 243 9.83 -11.40 0.10
C ILE A 243 9.68 -11.19 1.59
N LEU A 244 9.80 -9.95 2.04
CA LEU A 244 9.35 -9.49 3.34
C LEU A 244 7.89 -8.98 3.21
N HIS A 245 6.94 -9.63 3.87
CA HIS A 245 5.51 -9.39 3.68
C HIS A 245 4.67 -9.78 4.90
N ALA A 246 3.48 -9.17 5.05
CA ALA A 246 2.41 -9.71 5.89
C ALA A 246 1.78 -10.92 5.17
N SER A 247 1.85 -12.10 5.79
CA SER A 247 1.42 -13.37 5.21
C SER A 247 0.16 -13.88 5.88
N SER A 248 -0.92 -14.07 5.12
CA SER A 248 -2.12 -14.75 5.64
C SER A 248 -1.87 -16.22 5.95
N ASP A 249 -1.03 -16.90 5.16
CA ASP A 249 -0.70 -18.31 5.36
C ASP A 249 0.12 -18.55 6.63
N GLN A 250 0.92 -17.55 7.05
CA GLN A 250 1.75 -17.63 8.27
C GLN A 250 1.17 -16.81 9.44
N GLY A 251 0.04 -16.11 9.23
CA GLY A 251 -0.61 -15.30 10.26
C GLY A 251 0.18 -14.09 10.76
N ALA A 252 1.28 -13.71 10.11
CA ALA A 252 2.16 -12.63 10.56
C ALA A 252 3.00 -12.02 9.44
N VAL A 253 3.66 -10.89 9.73
CA VAL A 253 4.75 -10.35 8.91
C VAL A 253 5.98 -11.24 9.02
N VAL A 254 6.46 -11.74 7.89
CA VAL A 254 7.55 -12.70 7.79
C VAL A 254 8.40 -12.43 6.55
N ILE A 255 9.59 -13.01 6.53
CA ILE A 255 10.36 -13.19 5.30
C ILE A 255 10.02 -14.58 4.76
N THR A 256 9.77 -14.71 3.45
CA THR A 256 9.51 -16.02 2.84
C THR A 256 10.67 -16.97 3.14
N PRO A 257 10.42 -18.26 3.45
CA PRO A 257 11.50 -19.23 3.67
C PRO A 257 12.23 -19.59 2.36
N TYR A 258 11.61 -19.29 1.21
CA TYR A 258 12.14 -19.58 -0.12
C TYR A 258 12.33 -18.30 -0.95
N PRO A 259 13.29 -18.30 -1.89
CA PRO A 259 13.49 -17.19 -2.82
C PRO A 259 12.25 -16.86 -3.64
N ILE A 260 12.15 -15.61 -4.12
CA ILE A 260 11.01 -15.09 -4.88
C ILE A 260 10.67 -15.99 -6.07
N SER A 261 11.68 -16.43 -6.83
CA SER A 261 11.43 -17.30 -7.98
C SER A 261 10.71 -18.59 -7.59
N ASP A 262 11.12 -19.19 -6.47
CA ASP A 262 10.65 -20.51 -6.04
C ASP A 262 9.27 -20.37 -5.38
N TYR A 263 9.12 -19.36 -4.53
CA TYR A 263 7.84 -18.98 -3.94
C TYR A 263 6.77 -18.76 -5.01
N VAL A 264 7.01 -17.90 -6.00
CA VAL A 264 6.00 -17.59 -7.03
C VAL A 264 5.73 -18.79 -7.93
N GLN A 265 6.72 -19.63 -8.20
CA GLN A 265 6.54 -20.84 -9.02
C GLN A 265 5.60 -21.85 -8.39
N TRP A 266 5.75 -22.11 -7.09
CA TRP A 266 4.96 -23.11 -6.37
C TRP A 266 3.52 -22.68 -6.12
N HIS A 267 3.26 -21.36 -6.01
CA HIS A 267 1.92 -20.86 -5.76
C HIS A 267 1.09 -20.80 -7.06
N LYS A 268 0.29 -21.84 -7.31
CA LYS A 268 -0.58 -21.98 -8.50
C LYS A 268 -1.52 -20.78 -8.77
N ARG A 269 -1.84 -20.01 -7.73
CA ARG A 269 -2.72 -18.83 -7.83
C ARG A 269 -1.99 -17.56 -8.31
N LEU A 270 -0.68 -17.61 -8.49
CA LEU A 270 0.16 -16.52 -8.99
C LEU A 270 0.58 -16.78 -10.44
N SER A 271 0.65 -15.71 -11.23
CA SER A 271 1.05 -15.76 -12.65
C SER A 271 2.43 -15.17 -12.90
N GLY A 272 2.96 -14.38 -11.97
CA GLY A 272 4.22 -13.64 -12.14
C GLY A 272 4.37 -12.53 -11.11
N ILE A 273 5.24 -11.57 -11.41
CA ILE A 273 5.46 -10.38 -10.57
C ILE A 273 5.49 -9.10 -11.39
N ARG A 274 5.20 -7.98 -10.72
CA ARG A 274 5.60 -6.63 -11.13
C ARG A 274 6.52 -6.06 -10.08
N VAL A 275 7.39 -5.15 -10.49
CA VAL A 275 8.43 -4.57 -9.63
C VAL A 275 8.35 -3.05 -9.72
N ALA A 276 8.27 -2.40 -8.56
CA ALA A 276 8.35 -0.95 -8.45
C ALA A 276 9.44 -0.53 -7.45
N ARG A 277 9.94 0.69 -7.58
CA ARG A 277 10.94 1.27 -6.67
C ARG A 277 10.40 2.52 -6.00
N LEU A 278 10.62 2.67 -4.70
CA LEU A 278 10.34 3.90 -3.99
C LEU A 278 11.25 5.02 -4.54
N ARG A 279 10.69 6.18 -4.89
CA ARG A 279 11.49 7.34 -5.28
C ARG A 279 12.02 8.02 -4.02
N SER A 280 13.34 8.23 -3.97
CA SER A 280 13.93 9.07 -2.93
C SER A 280 13.64 10.54 -3.22
N SER A 281 13.40 11.33 -2.17
CA SER A 281 13.09 12.77 -2.24
C SER A 281 14.22 13.64 -2.81
N THR A 282 15.39 13.08 -3.09
CA THR A 282 16.57 13.81 -3.61
C THR A 282 16.43 14.31 -5.05
N ASN A 283 15.38 13.91 -5.78
CA ASN A 283 15.15 14.34 -7.18
C ASN A 283 13.85 15.14 -7.40
N THR A 284 13.18 15.62 -6.35
CA THR A 284 12.10 16.60 -6.56
C THR A 284 12.68 17.97 -6.85
N THR A 285 12.80 18.32 -8.14
CA THR A 285 12.81 19.71 -8.58
C THR A 285 11.61 20.42 -7.92
N PRO A 286 11.79 21.58 -7.28
CA PRO A 286 10.67 22.30 -6.69
C PRO A 286 9.60 22.52 -7.76
N LEU A 287 8.35 22.20 -7.44
CA LEU A 287 7.20 22.67 -8.20
C LEU A 287 7.35 24.18 -8.32
N ALA A 288 7.58 24.67 -9.53
CA ALA A 288 7.61 26.09 -9.81
C ALA A 288 6.27 26.67 -9.34
N VAL A 289 6.33 27.47 -8.28
CA VAL A 289 5.25 28.38 -7.92
C VAL A 289 5.20 29.37 -9.06
N GLY A 290 4.22 29.20 -9.95
CA GLY A 290 3.93 30.17 -10.99
C GLY A 290 3.55 31.49 -10.33
N ALA A 291 4.48 32.45 -10.37
CA ALA A 291 4.20 33.85 -10.19
C ALA A 291 3.88 34.43 -11.58
N GLN A 292 2.59 34.69 -11.82
CA GLN A 292 1.98 35.84 -12.50
C GLN A 292 0.53 35.51 -12.82
#